data_AF-A0A927TPE3-F1
#
_entry.id   AF-A0A927TPE3-F1
#
_cell.length_a   1.000
_cell.length_b   1.000
_cell.length_c   1.000
_cell.angle_alpha   90.00
_cell.angle_beta   90.00
_cell.angle_gamma   90.00
#
_symmetry.space_group_name_H-M   'P 1'
#
loop_
_entity.id
_entity.type
_entity.pdbx_description
1 polymer ?
#
loop_
_entity_poly.entity_id
_entity_poly.type
_entity_poly.pdbx_seq_one_letter_code
_entity_poly.pdbx_strand_id
1 'polypeptide(L)'
;MKETLYTIPLTDAFQAHDECPFCFVERNVEQDLLDLVLGSGSSYMESDMREKTDHAGFCRAHFKKMFDYGNTLGNGWILKTHYLQMQKEFDKQVKMFSPAKAGFMNKLKKNEFEGNSMSQWVAEKNRSCYICQEFDKMYDRYLDTFFFMYTKDNEMTEMIKNSKGFCLTHFGDLCRRADLVLNDRQKAAFYPLLFGIMKENLARLSGDVSWLVDKFDYRNKDADWKNSRDAIQRGMQKLKGGYPADPVYKQSK
;
A
#
# COMPACT_ATOMS: atom_id res chain seq x y z
N MET A 1 -0.81 -12.53 -27.17
CA MET A 1 -0.60 -11.06 -27.05
C MET A 1 0.90 -10.79 -27.18
N LYS A 2 1.35 -9.74 -27.89
CA LYS A 2 2.70 -9.22 -27.60
C LYS A 2 2.56 -8.50 -26.27
N GLU A 3 2.94 -9.15 -25.18
CA GLU A 3 2.95 -8.54 -23.84
C GLU A 3 3.69 -7.21 -23.93
N THR A 4 2.99 -6.13 -23.61
CA THR A 4 3.64 -4.85 -23.38
C THR A 4 4.26 -4.89 -22.00
N LEU A 5 5.54 -4.53 -21.85
CA LEU A 5 6.30 -4.68 -20.60
C LEU A 5 5.57 -4.17 -19.35
N TYR A 6 4.76 -3.12 -19.49
CA TYR A 6 4.03 -2.48 -18.38
C TYR A 6 2.72 -3.19 -17.96
N THR A 7 2.18 -4.12 -18.77
CA THR A 7 0.96 -4.89 -18.42
C THR A 7 1.27 -6.18 -17.66
N ILE A 8 2.51 -6.67 -17.78
CA ILE A 8 2.96 -7.94 -17.19
C ILE A 8 2.68 -8.01 -15.68
N PRO A 9 3.04 -6.99 -14.85
CA PRO A 9 2.86 -7.12 -13.40
C PRO A 9 1.40 -7.26 -12.97
N LEU A 10 0.47 -6.66 -13.72
CA LEU A 10 -0.96 -6.84 -13.45
C LEU A 10 -1.43 -8.22 -13.87
N THR A 11 -1.03 -8.71 -15.05
CA THR A 11 -1.36 -10.06 -15.49
C THR A 11 -0.86 -11.11 -14.48
N ASP A 12 0.40 -10.98 -14.03
CA ASP A 12 0.98 -11.85 -13.00
C ASP A 12 0.17 -11.80 -11.70
N ALA A 13 -0.28 -10.61 -11.29
CA ALA A 13 -1.10 -10.44 -10.09
C ALA A 13 -2.46 -11.16 -10.17
N PHE A 14 -3.10 -11.19 -11.35
CA PHE A 14 -4.32 -11.98 -11.56
C PHE A 14 -4.04 -13.48 -11.61
N GLN A 15 -2.91 -13.88 -12.18
CA GLN A 15 -2.49 -15.29 -12.27
C GLN A 15 -1.95 -15.86 -10.94
N ALA A 16 -1.58 -15.00 -9.99
CA ALA A 16 -1.18 -15.42 -8.65
C ALA A 16 -2.34 -16.05 -7.83
N HIS A 17 -3.58 -15.94 -8.29
CA HIS A 17 -4.78 -16.47 -7.64
C HIS A 17 -4.95 -16.03 -6.16
N ASP A 18 -4.47 -14.83 -5.86
CA ASP A 18 -4.57 -14.18 -4.54
C ASP A 18 -6.00 -13.69 -4.24
N GLU A 19 -6.29 -13.31 -3.00
CA GLU A 19 -7.55 -12.68 -2.62
C GLU A 19 -7.72 -11.28 -3.22
N CYS A 20 -6.63 -10.58 -3.54
CA CYS A 20 -6.69 -9.28 -4.23
C CYS A 20 -5.46 -9.07 -5.11
N PRO A 21 -5.62 -8.91 -6.45
CA PRO A 21 -4.51 -8.62 -7.36
C PRO A 21 -3.75 -7.34 -7.01
N PHE A 22 -4.45 -6.29 -6.57
CA PHE A 22 -3.78 -5.05 -6.18
C PHE A 22 -2.99 -5.19 -4.89
N CYS A 23 -3.42 -6.00 -3.91
CA CYS A 23 -2.57 -6.29 -2.74
C CYS A 23 -1.26 -6.95 -3.18
N PHE A 24 -1.32 -7.88 -4.14
CA PHE A 24 -0.14 -8.54 -4.68
C PHE A 24 0.81 -7.54 -5.35
N VAL A 25 0.28 -6.66 -6.18
CA VAL A 25 1.04 -5.57 -6.79
C VAL A 25 1.67 -4.68 -5.72
N GLU A 26 0.89 -4.22 -4.75
CA GLU A 26 1.39 -3.35 -3.67
C GLU A 26 2.54 -4.00 -2.91
N ARG A 27 2.41 -5.28 -2.56
CA ARG A 27 3.48 -6.02 -1.88
C ARG A 27 4.75 -6.04 -2.72
N ASN A 28 4.66 -6.41 -3.99
CA ASN A 28 5.83 -6.52 -4.84
C ASN A 28 6.49 -5.16 -5.05
N VAL A 29 5.70 -4.11 -5.32
CA VAL A 29 6.21 -2.74 -5.47
C VAL A 29 6.93 -2.27 -4.20
N GLU A 30 6.36 -2.52 -3.03
CA GLU A 30 7.02 -2.11 -1.79
C GLU A 30 8.32 -2.90 -1.53
N GLN A 31 8.34 -4.19 -1.85
CA GLN A 31 9.54 -5.03 -1.75
C GLN A 31 10.63 -4.57 -2.73
N ASP A 32 10.28 -4.29 -3.98
CA ASP A 32 11.19 -3.74 -4.99
C ASP A 32 11.78 -2.40 -4.55
N LEU A 33 10.97 -1.54 -3.92
CA LEU A 33 11.43 -0.26 -3.37
C LEU A 33 12.36 -0.46 -2.16
N LEU A 34 12.12 -1.46 -1.31
CA LEU A 34 13.05 -1.81 -0.22
C LEU A 34 14.37 -2.32 -0.78
N ASP A 35 14.35 -3.18 -1.81
CA ASP A 35 15.55 -3.65 -2.50
C ASP A 35 16.31 -2.51 -3.21
N LEU A 36 15.59 -1.56 -3.80
CA LEU A 36 16.20 -0.38 -4.40
C LEU A 36 16.96 0.47 -3.37
N VAL A 37 16.37 0.64 -2.17
CA VAL A 37 16.93 1.48 -1.11
C VAL A 37 18.02 0.76 -0.31
N LEU A 38 17.88 -0.54 -0.04
CA LEU A 38 18.72 -1.29 0.90
C LEU A 38 19.34 -2.58 0.33
N GLY A 39 19.04 -2.96 -0.91
CA GLY A 39 19.58 -4.17 -1.53
C GLY A 39 21.09 -4.13 -1.78
N SER A 40 21.63 -5.27 -2.22
CA SER A 40 23.06 -5.43 -2.53
C SER A 40 23.55 -4.51 -3.65
N GLY A 41 22.65 -4.14 -4.58
CA GLY A 41 22.86 -3.12 -5.61
C GLY A 41 22.19 -1.79 -5.29
N SER A 42 21.97 -1.46 -4.01
CA SER A 42 21.17 -0.30 -3.61
C SER A 42 21.58 1.00 -4.31
N SER A 43 20.62 1.59 -5.02
CA SER A 43 20.79 2.88 -5.67
C SER A 43 20.98 4.01 -4.65
N TYR A 44 20.73 3.78 -3.36
CA TYR A 44 21.06 4.74 -2.29
C TYR A 44 22.53 5.20 -2.31
N MET A 45 23.45 4.39 -2.82
CA MET A 45 24.85 4.80 -2.93
C MET A 45 25.06 5.89 -4.01
N GLU A 46 24.11 6.06 -4.92
CA GLU A 46 24.05 7.14 -5.92
C GLU A 46 23.67 8.47 -5.26
N SER A 47 24.34 9.55 -5.67
CA SER A 47 24.23 10.85 -4.99
C SER A 47 22.83 11.45 -5.08
N ASP A 48 22.14 11.26 -6.20
CA ASP A 48 20.80 11.79 -6.45
C ASP A 48 19.74 11.03 -5.64
N MET A 49 19.85 9.71 -5.51
CA MET A 49 19.01 8.90 -4.65
C MET A 49 19.22 9.21 -3.17
N ARG A 50 20.48 9.39 -2.76
CA ARG A 50 20.82 9.82 -1.40
C ARG A 50 20.19 11.18 -1.07
N GLU A 51 20.31 12.16 -1.96
CA GLU A 51 19.72 13.48 -1.74
C GLU A 51 18.20 13.42 -1.58
N LYS A 52 17.51 12.64 -2.44
CA LYS A 52 16.07 12.42 -2.34
C LYS A 52 15.67 11.79 -1.02
N THR A 53 16.35 10.71 -0.62
CA THR A 53 16.06 9.98 0.63
C THR A 53 16.41 10.79 1.87
N ASP A 54 17.46 11.60 1.84
CA ASP A 54 17.85 12.49 2.94
C ASP A 54 16.82 13.60 3.15
N HIS A 55 16.32 14.21 2.07
CA HIS A 55 15.31 15.27 2.13
C HIS A 55 13.95 14.74 2.61
N ALA A 56 13.53 13.61 2.04
CA ALA A 56 12.23 13.00 2.25
C ALA A 56 12.16 12.23 3.58
N GLY A 57 13.16 11.39 3.87
CA GLY A 57 13.17 10.48 5.01
C GLY A 57 12.22 9.30 4.84
N PHE A 58 11.91 8.62 5.95
CA PHE A 58 11.06 7.43 5.96
C PHE A 58 10.01 7.51 7.07
N CYS A 59 8.82 6.95 6.82
CA CYS A 59 7.78 6.91 7.85
C CYS A 59 8.13 5.84 8.90
N ARG A 60 7.44 5.88 10.05
CA ARG A 60 7.60 4.89 11.12
C ARG A 60 7.46 3.44 10.62
N ALA A 61 6.50 3.18 9.74
CA ALA A 61 6.27 1.84 9.20
C ALA A 61 7.43 1.38 8.32
N HIS A 62 7.91 2.25 7.42
CA HIS A 62 9.04 1.94 6.54
C HIS A 62 10.36 1.84 7.28
N PHE A 63 10.62 2.65 8.31
CA PHE A 63 11.80 2.43 9.16
C PHE A 63 11.79 1.05 9.83
N LYS A 64 10.62 0.57 10.28
CA LYS A 64 10.52 -0.79 10.84
C LYS A 64 10.82 -1.85 9.79
N LYS A 65 10.23 -1.73 8.58
CA LYS A 65 10.48 -2.67 7.48
C LYS A 65 11.95 -2.66 7.03
N MET A 66 12.56 -1.48 6.94
CA MET A 66 13.99 -1.32 6.64
C MET A 66 14.90 -1.97 7.67
N PHE A 67 14.56 -1.85 8.96
CA PHE A 67 15.30 -2.53 10.03
C PHE A 67 15.18 -4.05 9.93
N ASP A 68 13.95 -4.54 9.71
CA ASP A 68 13.73 -5.98 9.62
C ASP A 68 14.31 -6.61 8.34
N TYR A 69 14.36 -5.83 7.26
CA TYR A 69 14.97 -6.20 5.99
C TYR A 69 16.43 -6.64 6.17
N GLY A 70 17.15 -5.98 7.08
CA GLY A 70 18.56 -6.23 7.35
C GLY A 70 19.47 -5.14 6.77
N ASN A 71 20.65 -5.51 6.30
CA ASN A 71 21.69 -4.59 5.83
C ASN A 71 22.00 -3.45 6.84
N THR A 72 22.63 -3.82 7.96
CA THR A 72 23.02 -2.88 9.03
C THR A 72 23.85 -1.70 8.52
N LEU A 73 24.76 -1.95 7.58
CA LEU A 73 25.63 -0.91 7.04
C LEU A 73 24.83 0.09 6.18
N GLY A 74 23.96 -0.40 5.29
CA GLY A 74 23.08 0.44 4.47
C GLY A 74 22.17 1.33 5.32
N ASN A 75 21.50 0.73 6.31
CA ASN A 75 20.70 1.47 7.29
C ASN A 75 21.54 2.52 8.04
N GLY A 76 22.76 2.16 8.47
CA GLY A 76 23.68 3.07 9.15
C GLY A 76 24.06 4.28 8.28
N TRP A 77 24.31 4.07 6.99
CA TRP A 77 24.62 5.15 6.06
C TRP A 77 23.43 6.07 5.80
N ILE A 78 22.24 5.52 5.58
CA ILE A 78 21.00 6.29 5.39
C ILE A 78 20.72 7.16 6.62
N LEU A 79 20.81 6.58 7.81
CA LEU A 79 20.59 7.33 9.05
C LEU A 79 21.64 8.43 9.22
N LYS A 80 22.91 8.14 8.97
CA LYS A 80 24.00 9.11 9.13
C LYS A 80 23.75 10.38 8.32
N THR A 81 23.38 10.25 7.05
CA THR A 81 23.18 11.40 6.16
C THR A 81 21.87 12.12 6.44
N HIS A 82 20.80 11.36 6.71
CA HIS A 82 19.51 11.92 7.10
C HIS A 82 19.60 12.70 8.42
N TYR A 83 20.37 12.24 9.41
CA TYR A 83 20.62 12.99 10.66
C TYR A 83 21.32 14.33 10.40
N LEU A 84 22.30 14.38 9.48
CA LEU A 84 22.97 15.64 9.11
C LEU A 84 21.99 16.62 8.45
N GLN A 85 21.09 16.13 7.60
CA GLN A 85 20.04 16.96 7.01
C GLN A 85 19.04 17.43 8.07
N MET A 86 18.62 16.54 8.97
CA MET A 86 17.65 16.84 10.01
C MET A 86 18.18 17.86 11.02
N GLN A 87 19.45 17.80 11.39
CA GLN A 87 20.10 18.82 12.23
C GLN A 87 20.05 20.20 11.57
N LYS A 88 20.41 20.30 10.28
CA LYS A 88 20.37 21.58 9.54
C LYS A 88 18.95 22.15 9.47
N GLU A 89 17.95 21.31 9.25
CA GLU A 89 16.56 21.75 9.19
C GLU A 89 16.02 22.14 10.57
N PHE A 90 16.28 21.31 11.58
CA PHE A 90 15.85 21.58 12.95
C PHE A 90 16.44 22.90 13.47
N ASP A 91 17.72 23.18 13.21
CA ASP A 91 18.34 24.45 13.59
C ASP A 91 17.65 25.66 12.93
N LYS A 92 17.23 25.53 11.65
CA LYS A 92 16.47 26.59 10.97
C LYS A 92 15.09 26.77 11.62
N GLN A 93 14.41 25.66 11.89
CA GLN A 93 13.09 25.65 12.52
C GLN A 93 13.14 26.29 13.91
N VAL A 94 14.13 25.93 14.74
CA VAL A 94 14.34 26.54 16.07
C VAL A 94 14.61 28.03 15.97
N LYS A 95 15.45 28.49 15.02
CA LYS A 95 15.73 29.93 14.81
C LYS A 95 14.50 30.72 14.39
N MET A 96 13.59 30.11 13.62
CA MET A 96 12.36 30.74 13.15
C MET A 96 11.21 30.63 14.14
N PHE A 97 11.30 29.72 15.12
CA PHE A 97 10.23 29.47 16.06
C PHE A 97 10.07 30.61 17.06
N SER A 98 8.81 31.01 17.30
CA SER A 98 8.44 31.89 18.40
C SER A 98 7.16 31.38 19.05
N PRO A 99 7.11 31.22 20.39
CA PRO A 99 5.88 30.85 21.08
C PRO A 99 4.80 31.90 20.84
N ALA A 100 3.64 31.48 20.33
CA ALA A 100 2.50 32.39 20.21
C ALA A 100 2.09 32.89 21.61
N LYS A 101 1.90 34.21 21.76
CA LYS A 101 1.28 34.76 22.97
C LYS A 101 -0.17 34.28 23.03
N ALA A 102 -0.61 33.79 24.20
CA ALA A 102 -1.98 33.31 24.41
C ALA A 102 -2.97 34.49 24.25
N GLY A 103 -3.43 34.72 23.01
CA GLY A 103 -4.37 35.77 22.64
C GLY A 103 -5.73 35.20 22.27
N PHE A 104 -6.78 35.84 22.78
CA PHE A 104 -8.19 35.45 22.65
C PHE A 104 -8.71 35.32 21.20
N MET A 105 -7.97 35.83 20.20
CA MET A 105 -8.32 35.79 18.77
C MET A 105 -7.98 34.49 18.03
N ASN A 106 -7.20 33.58 18.61
CA ASN A 106 -6.85 32.30 17.94
C ASN A 106 -7.99 31.28 17.91
N LYS A 107 -9.15 31.57 18.52
CA LYS A 107 -10.32 30.67 18.50
C LYS A 107 -11.16 30.72 17.22
N LEU A 108 -10.93 31.69 16.32
CA LEU A 108 -11.79 31.90 15.14
C LEU A 108 -11.23 31.38 13.80
N LYS A 109 -9.98 30.88 13.75
CA LYS A 109 -9.42 30.27 12.53
C LYS A 109 -9.11 28.80 12.77
N LYS A 110 -10.12 27.95 12.60
CA LYS A 110 -9.93 26.52 12.34
C LYS A 110 -9.38 26.37 10.92
N ASN A 111 -8.06 26.50 10.77
CA ASN A 111 -7.36 25.92 9.62
C ASN A 111 -7.10 24.44 9.93
N GLU A 112 -7.17 23.57 8.92
CA GLU A 112 -6.97 22.10 9.03
C GLU A 112 -5.63 21.67 9.63
N PHE A 113 -4.67 22.59 9.75
CA PHE A 113 -3.38 22.35 10.43
C PHE A 113 -3.38 23.04 11.80
N GLU A 114 -4.03 22.40 12.76
CA GLU A 114 -3.94 22.78 14.17
C GLU A 114 -2.50 22.60 14.68
N GLY A 115 -1.89 23.68 15.20
CA GLY A 115 -0.56 23.61 15.81
C GLY A 115 0.32 24.85 15.57
N ASN A 116 1.52 24.83 16.17
CA ASN A 116 2.57 25.81 15.91
C ASN A 116 3.46 25.36 14.72
N SER A 117 4.40 26.21 14.28
CA SER A 117 5.27 25.89 13.14
C SER A 117 6.12 24.63 13.35
N MET A 118 6.52 24.29 14.58
CA MET A 118 7.25 23.04 14.86
C MET A 118 6.36 21.83 14.63
N SER A 119 5.12 21.84 15.14
CA SER A 119 4.20 20.73 14.92
C SER A 119 3.83 20.57 13.45
N GLN A 120 3.75 21.66 12.68
CA GLN A 120 3.52 21.62 11.23
C GLN A 120 4.71 21.00 10.51
N TRP A 121 5.94 21.44 10.82
CA TRP A 121 7.16 20.84 10.27
C TRP A 121 7.28 19.35 10.58
N VAL A 122 6.99 18.93 11.82
CA VAL A 122 6.96 17.49 12.18
C VAL A 122 5.87 16.74 11.40
N ALA A 123 4.69 17.34 11.20
CA ALA A 123 3.63 16.73 10.42
C ALA A 123 4.03 16.57 8.93
N GLU A 124 4.73 17.53 8.35
CA GLU A 124 5.31 17.43 7.01
C GLU A 124 6.32 16.28 6.94
N LYS A 125 7.23 16.17 7.92
CA LYS A 125 8.21 15.06 7.98
C LYS A 125 7.56 13.69 8.15
N ASN A 126 6.45 13.60 8.87
CA ASN A 126 5.69 12.36 8.98
C ASN A 126 5.00 11.94 7.66
N ARG A 127 4.83 12.87 6.70
CA ARG A 127 4.19 12.63 5.39
C ARG A 127 5.18 12.59 4.23
N SER A 128 6.47 12.79 4.47
CA SER A 128 7.47 12.90 3.41
C SER A 128 8.20 11.59 3.09
N CYS A 129 7.67 10.43 3.48
CA CYS A 129 8.38 9.16 3.28
C CYS A 129 8.69 8.88 1.81
N TYR A 130 9.97 8.66 1.50
CA TYR A 130 10.44 8.35 0.15
C TYR A 130 9.75 7.12 -0.45
N ILE A 131 9.71 6.00 0.29
CA ILE A 131 9.08 4.76 -0.19
C ILE A 131 7.59 4.96 -0.45
N CYS A 132 6.85 5.63 0.44
CA CYS A 132 5.44 5.97 0.20
C CYS A 132 5.27 6.79 -1.09
N GLN A 133 6.08 7.82 -1.31
CA GLN A 133 5.96 8.69 -2.47
C GLN A 133 6.23 7.96 -3.79
N GLU A 134 7.25 7.10 -3.84
CA GLU A 134 7.53 6.30 -5.04
C GLU A 134 6.47 5.22 -5.25
N PHE A 135 6.01 4.60 -4.17
CA PHE A 135 4.91 3.64 -4.21
C PHE A 135 3.63 4.27 -4.78
N ASP A 136 3.21 5.44 -4.28
CA ASP A 136 1.99 6.11 -4.72
C ASP A 136 2.02 6.40 -6.24
N LYS A 137 3.17 6.84 -6.76
CA LYS A 137 3.38 7.08 -8.20
C LYS A 137 3.24 5.79 -9.01
N MET A 138 3.80 4.69 -8.52
CA MET A 138 3.72 3.40 -9.20
C MET A 138 2.31 2.82 -9.15
N TYR A 139 1.66 2.87 -7.99
CA TYR A 139 0.29 2.42 -7.79
C TYR A 139 -0.70 3.16 -8.70
N ASP A 140 -0.55 4.47 -8.84
CA ASP A 140 -1.37 5.29 -9.74
C ASP A 140 -1.28 4.82 -11.20
N ARG A 141 -0.07 4.49 -11.67
CA ARG A 141 0.16 3.93 -13.01
C ARG A 141 -0.44 2.54 -13.18
N TYR A 142 -0.47 1.73 -12.13
CA TYR A 142 -1.13 0.41 -12.18
C TYR A 142 -2.64 0.55 -12.28
N LEU A 143 -3.25 1.53 -11.60
CA LEU A 143 -4.67 1.85 -11.80
C LEU A 143 -4.95 2.28 -13.24
N ASP A 144 -4.12 3.14 -13.83
CA ASP A 144 -4.28 3.52 -15.24
C ASP A 144 -4.13 2.33 -16.18
N THR A 145 -3.14 1.48 -15.93
CA THR A 145 -2.90 0.27 -16.74
C THR A 145 -4.07 -0.70 -16.64
N PHE A 146 -4.67 -0.88 -15.45
CA PHE A 146 -5.86 -1.71 -15.27
C PHE A 146 -7.02 -1.22 -16.15
N PHE A 147 -7.31 0.08 -16.16
CA PHE A 147 -8.42 0.60 -16.97
C PHE A 147 -8.07 0.64 -18.47
N PHE A 148 -6.81 0.85 -18.82
CA PHE A 148 -6.34 0.67 -20.19
C PHE A 148 -6.59 -0.77 -20.68
N MET A 149 -6.21 -1.77 -19.88
CA MET A 149 -6.45 -3.19 -20.21
C MET A 149 -7.95 -3.49 -20.28
N TYR A 150 -8.74 -2.99 -19.33
CA TYR A 150 -10.19 -3.18 -19.29
C TYR A 150 -10.91 -2.61 -20.52
N THR A 151 -10.47 -1.46 -21.02
CA THR A 151 -11.12 -0.78 -22.14
C THR A 151 -10.65 -1.26 -23.52
N LYS A 152 -9.50 -1.93 -23.58
CA LYS A 152 -8.87 -2.37 -24.84
C LYS A 152 -9.44 -3.68 -25.36
N ASP A 153 -9.62 -4.68 -24.50
CA ASP A 153 -10.14 -6.00 -24.89
C ASP A 153 -10.87 -6.71 -23.73
N ASN A 154 -11.40 -7.90 -24.02
CA ASN A 154 -12.16 -8.70 -23.06
C ASN A 154 -11.29 -9.53 -22.11
N GLU A 155 -9.96 -9.59 -22.28
CA GLU A 155 -9.09 -10.45 -21.47
C GLU A 155 -9.12 -10.03 -20.00
N MET A 156 -9.05 -8.71 -19.76
CA MET A 156 -9.18 -8.15 -18.42
C MET A 156 -10.54 -8.44 -17.77
N THR A 157 -11.61 -8.45 -18.56
CA THR A 157 -12.95 -8.80 -18.08
C THR A 157 -12.99 -10.27 -17.62
N GLU A 158 -12.37 -11.17 -18.38
CA GLU A 158 -12.28 -12.59 -17.99
C GLU A 158 -11.38 -12.80 -16.77
N MET A 159 -10.26 -12.08 -16.67
CA MET A 159 -9.41 -12.11 -15.47
C MET A 159 -10.16 -11.66 -14.22
N ILE A 160 -10.97 -10.60 -14.31
CA ILE A 160 -11.82 -10.14 -13.19
C ILE A 160 -12.82 -11.22 -12.79
N LYS A 161 -13.52 -11.82 -13.76
CA LYS A 161 -14.51 -12.88 -13.50
C LYS A 161 -13.92 -14.11 -12.81
N ASN A 162 -12.69 -14.49 -13.19
CA ASN A 162 -12.01 -15.66 -12.64
C ASN A 162 -11.19 -15.36 -11.37
N SER A 163 -11.20 -14.10 -10.90
CA SER A 163 -10.50 -13.69 -9.68
C SER A 163 -11.34 -13.93 -8.42
N LYS A 164 -10.69 -13.81 -7.25
CA LYS A 164 -11.36 -13.76 -5.94
C LYS A 164 -11.85 -12.34 -5.59
N GLY A 165 -11.88 -11.44 -6.57
CA GLY A 165 -12.21 -10.03 -6.40
C GLY A 165 -11.07 -9.21 -5.80
N PHE A 166 -11.46 -8.17 -5.07
CA PHE A 166 -10.53 -7.17 -4.52
C PHE A 166 -10.75 -7.05 -3.02
N CYS A 167 -9.80 -6.44 -2.29
CA CYS A 167 -10.06 -6.00 -0.92
C CYS A 167 -10.95 -4.75 -0.94
N LEU A 168 -11.58 -4.40 0.20
CA LEU A 168 -12.45 -3.22 0.26
C LEU A 168 -11.73 -1.91 -0.09
N THR A 169 -10.44 -1.79 0.27
CA THR A 169 -9.62 -0.63 -0.06
C THR A 169 -9.48 -0.47 -1.58
N HIS A 170 -8.98 -1.51 -2.26
CA HIS A 170 -8.77 -1.50 -3.71
C HIS A 170 -10.07 -1.49 -4.51
N PHE A 171 -11.13 -2.11 -4.00
CA PHE A 171 -12.46 -1.98 -4.57
C PHE A 171 -12.92 -0.51 -4.59
N GLY A 172 -12.70 0.24 -3.51
CA GLY A 172 -13.02 1.66 -3.43
C GLY A 172 -12.21 2.49 -4.42
N ASP A 173 -10.92 2.23 -4.55
CA ASP A 173 -10.06 2.93 -5.50
C ASP A 173 -10.45 2.65 -6.96
N LEU A 174 -10.79 1.40 -7.27
CA LEU A 174 -11.31 1.02 -8.59
C LEU A 174 -12.63 1.72 -8.89
N CYS A 175 -13.56 1.80 -7.93
CA CYS A 175 -14.82 2.53 -8.13
C CYS A 175 -14.57 4.01 -8.40
N ARG A 176 -13.66 4.64 -7.64
CA ARG A 176 -13.29 6.05 -7.82
C ARG A 176 -12.64 6.29 -9.18
N ARG A 177 -11.68 5.46 -9.59
CA ARG A 177 -10.97 5.62 -10.87
C ARG A 177 -11.89 5.31 -12.05
N ALA A 178 -12.76 4.31 -11.94
CA ALA A 178 -13.77 4.02 -12.96
C ALA A 178 -14.64 5.23 -13.26
N ASP A 179 -14.99 6.02 -12.25
CA ASP A 179 -15.80 7.21 -12.44
C ASP A 179 -15.12 8.31 -13.26
N LEU A 180 -13.80 8.37 -13.19
CA LEU A 180 -12.97 9.35 -13.91
C LEU A 180 -12.63 8.89 -15.34
N VAL A 181 -12.47 7.58 -15.55
CA VAL A 181 -11.89 7.03 -16.79
C VAL A 181 -12.94 6.42 -17.73
N LEU A 182 -13.97 5.77 -17.20
CA LEU A 182 -14.95 5.06 -18.01
C LEU A 182 -16.09 5.98 -18.46
N ASN A 183 -16.62 5.75 -19.66
CA ASN A 183 -17.87 6.37 -20.09
C ASN A 183 -19.11 5.63 -19.54
N ASP A 184 -20.30 6.23 -19.65
CA ASP A 184 -21.54 5.68 -19.07
C ASP A 184 -21.87 4.25 -19.52
N ARG A 185 -21.61 3.92 -20.79
CA ARG A 185 -21.82 2.57 -21.32
C ARG A 185 -20.86 1.56 -20.68
N GLN A 186 -19.58 1.93 -20.53
CA GLN A 186 -18.58 1.10 -19.88
C GLN A 186 -18.89 0.94 -18.39
N LYS A 187 -19.28 2.01 -17.69
CA LYS A 187 -19.72 1.96 -16.29
C LYS A 187 -20.90 1.01 -16.09
N ALA A 188 -21.88 1.05 -16.99
CA ALA A 188 -23.05 0.17 -16.95
C ALA A 188 -22.70 -1.32 -17.06
N ALA A 189 -21.56 -1.66 -17.67
CA ALA A 189 -21.03 -3.04 -17.71
C ALA A 189 -20.08 -3.35 -16.54
N PHE A 190 -19.22 -2.39 -16.17
CA PHE A 190 -18.17 -2.57 -15.17
C PHE A 190 -18.71 -2.77 -13.76
N TYR A 191 -19.65 -1.92 -13.30
CA TYR A 191 -20.12 -1.98 -11.92
C TYR A 191 -20.88 -3.28 -11.60
N PRO A 192 -21.82 -3.77 -12.44
CA PRO A 192 -22.47 -5.05 -12.18
C PRO A 192 -21.47 -6.23 -12.09
N LEU A 193 -20.47 -6.26 -12.98
CA LEU A 193 -19.40 -7.26 -12.93
C LEU A 193 -18.63 -7.19 -11.60
N LEU A 194 -18.14 -6.01 -11.26
CA LEU A 194 -17.32 -5.82 -10.06
C LEU A 194 -18.11 -6.11 -8.78
N PHE A 195 -19.36 -5.64 -8.70
CA PHE A 195 -20.23 -5.85 -7.54
C PHE A 195 -20.63 -7.33 -7.39
N GLY A 196 -20.86 -8.04 -8.49
CA GLY A 196 -21.14 -9.47 -8.48
C GLY A 196 -19.99 -10.24 -7.82
N ILE A 197 -18.77 -10.05 -8.32
CA ILE A 197 -17.56 -10.70 -7.80
C ILE A 197 -17.31 -10.35 -6.34
N MET A 198 -17.52 -9.09 -5.95
CA MET A 198 -17.34 -8.65 -4.55
C MET A 198 -18.37 -9.28 -3.62
N LYS A 199 -19.65 -9.32 -4.00
CA LYS A 199 -20.72 -9.93 -3.18
C LYS A 199 -20.45 -11.42 -2.95
N GLU A 200 -20.10 -12.14 -4.01
CA GLU A 200 -19.79 -13.57 -3.94
C GLU A 200 -18.60 -13.84 -2.99
N ASN A 201 -17.50 -13.11 -3.16
CA ASN A 201 -16.28 -13.37 -2.39
C ASN A 201 -16.37 -12.89 -0.93
N LEU A 202 -17.14 -11.84 -0.64
CA LEU A 202 -17.45 -11.45 0.74
C LEU A 202 -18.28 -12.53 1.44
N ALA A 203 -19.28 -13.10 0.77
CA ALA A 203 -20.08 -14.20 1.31
C ALA A 203 -19.24 -15.48 1.52
N ARG A 204 -18.40 -15.84 0.55
CA ARG A 204 -17.46 -16.97 0.63
C ARG A 204 -16.58 -16.86 1.87
N LEU A 205 -15.90 -15.73 2.05
CA LEU A 205 -14.99 -15.51 3.19
C LEU A 205 -15.73 -15.43 4.53
N SER A 206 -16.92 -14.85 4.56
CA SER A 206 -17.77 -14.87 5.76
C SER A 206 -18.10 -16.31 6.17
N GLY A 207 -18.40 -17.18 5.20
CA GLY A 207 -18.63 -18.61 5.45
C GLY A 207 -17.40 -19.33 5.97
N ASP A 208 -16.23 -19.07 5.37
CA ASP A 208 -14.95 -19.64 5.83
C ASP A 208 -14.63 -19.22 7.28
N VAL A 209 -14.82 -17.95 7.63
CA VAL A 209 -14.61 -17.44 8.99
C VAL A 209 -15.64 -18.03 9.97
N SER A 210 -16.91 -18.14 9.58
CA SER A 210 -17.93 -18.79 10.41
C SER A 210 -17.55 -20.24 10.71
N TRP A 211 -17.11 -20.98 9.69
CA TRP A 211 -16.68 -22.37 9.88
C TRP A 211 -15.41 -22.47 10.75
N LEU A 212 -14.48 -21.51 10.65
CA LEU A 212 -13.35 -21.44 11.57
C LEU A 212 -13.84 -21.31 13.02
N VAL A 213 -14.81 -20.43 13.29
CA VAL A 213 -15.37 -20.26 14.65
C VAL A 213 -16.05 -21.55 15.12
N ASP A 214 -16.89 -22.15 14.29
CA ASP A 214 -17.61 -23.40 14.61
C ASP A 214 -16.65 -24.57 14.88
N LYS A 215 -15.48 -24.59 14.23
CA LYS A 215 -14.44 -25.61 14.44
C LYS A 215 -13.83 -25.59 15.84
N PHE A 216 -13.95 -24.49 16.59
CA PHE A 216 -13.54 -24.43 18.00
C PHE A 216 -14.61 -24.95 18.97
N ASP A 217 -15.83 -25.25 18.51
CA ASP A 217 -16.81 -26.00 19.30
C ASP A 217 -16.36 -27.46 19.45
N TYR A 218 -16.40 -27.99 20.68
CA TYR A 218 -16.03 -29.36 21.01
C TYR A 218 -16.79 -30.41 20.17
N ARG A 219 -18.03 -30.10 19.76
CA ARG A 219 -18.86 -30.97 18.90
C ARG A 219 -18.27 -31.14 17.50
N ASN A 220 -17.52 -30.15 17.04
CA ASN A 220 -16.93 -30.13 15.71
C ASN A 220 -15.44 -30.47 15.72
N LYS A 221 -14.88 -30.96 16.84
CA LYS A 221 -13.44 -31.23 17.00
C LYS A 221 -12.90 -32.10 15.86
N ASP A 222 -13.61 -33.18 15.53
CA ASP A 222 -13.20 -34.17 14.52
C ASP A 222 -13.75 -33.86 13.12
N ALA A 223 -14.52 -32.78 12.96
CA ALA A 223 -15.02 -32.34 11.65
C ALA A 223 -13.88 -31.80 10.75
N ASP A 224 -14.04 -31.89 9.43
CA ASP A 224 -13.07 -31.34 8.47
C ASP A 224 -12.99 -29.80 8.57
N TRP A 225 -11.79 -29.25 8.47
CA TRP A 225 -11.55 -27.81 8.43
C TRP A 225 -12.04 -27.15 7.14
N LYS A 226 -12.33 -27.92 6.08
CA LYS A 226 -12.69 -27.34 4.77
C LYS A 226 -11.64 -26.29 4.37
N ASN A 227 -12.08 -25.09 3.96
CA ASN A 227 -11.20 -23.98 3.61
C ASN A 227 -10.94 -23.01 4.78
N SER A 228 -11.26 -23.35 6.03
CA SER A 228 -11.27 -22.34 7.10
C SER A 228 -9.93 -22.10 7.81
N ARG A 229 -8.90 -22.92 7.57
CA ARG A 229 -7.62 -22.86 8.31
C ARG A 229 -6.90 -21.52 8.22
N ASP A 230 -6.99 -20.86 7.07
CA ASP A 230 -6.38 -19.58 6.74
C ASP A 230 -7.41 -18.44 6.64
N ALA A 231 -8.64 -18.68 7.09
CA ALA A 231 -9.76 -17.74 6.94
C ALA A 231 -9.51 -16.41 7.64
N ILE A 232 -8.74 -16.40 8.74
CA ILE A 232 -8.41 -15.18 9.47
C ILE A 232 -7.58 -14.24 8.58
N GLN A 233 -6.44 -14.70 8.05
CA GLN A 233 -5.59 -13.84 7.24
C GLN A 233 -6.27 -13.41 5.93
N ARG A 234 -7.01 -14.31 5.27
CA ARG A 234 -7.76 -13.98 4.04
C ARG A 234 -8.90 -13.00 4.32
N GLY A 235 -9.61 -13.17 5.43
CA GLY A 235 -10.67 -12.26 5.88
C GLY A 235 -10.12 -10.85 6.17
N MET A 236 -9.01 -10.76 6.91
CA MET A 236 -8.35 -9.48 7.19
C MET A 236 -7.85 -8.80 5.90
N GLN A 237 -7.20 -9.55 5.01
CA GLN A 237 -6.77 -9.05 3.69
C GLN A 237 -7.96 -8.55 2.87
N LYS A 238 -9.08 -9.28 2.83
CA LYS A 238 -10.27 -8.84 2.10
C LYS A 238 -10.85 -7.53 2.64
N LEU A 239 -10.83 -7.33 3.95
CA LEU A 239 -11.44 -6.16 4.59
C LEU A 239 -10.56 -4.90 4.54
N LYS A 240 -9.23 -5.05 4.58
CA LYS A 240 -8.30 -3.90 4.70
C LYS A 240 -7.11 -3.92 3.75
N GLY A 241 -6.92 -4.99 2.99
CA GLY A 241 -5.76 -5.19 2.14
C GLY A 241 -4.54 -5.71 2.90
N GLY A 242 -3.42 -5.80 2.19
CA GLY A 242 -2.14 -6.27 2.72
C GLY A 242 -2.09 -7.77 3.05
N TYR A 243 -1.01 -8.20 3.69
CA TYR A 243 -0.77 -9.60 4.03
C TYR A 243 -0.45 -9.77 5.52
N PRO A 244 -1.47 -9.92 6.38
CA PRO A 244 -1.25 -10.03 7.83
C PRO A 244 -0.39 -11.23 8.26
N ALA A 245 -0.38 -12.29 7.44
CA ALA A 245 0.37 -13.51 7.70
C ALA A 245 1.72 -13.56 6.97
N ASP A 246 2.08 -12.54 6.18
CA ASP A 246 3.35 -12.57 5.46
C ASP A 246 4.52 -12.54 6.44
N PRO A 247 5.57 -13.34 6.19
CA PRO A 247 6.81 -13.22 6.92
C PRO A 247 7.41 -11.85 6.63
N VAL A 248 8.26 -11.38 7.54
CA VAL A 248 8.96 -10.13 7.29
C VAL A 248 9.89 -10.30 6.08
N TYR A 249 9.78 -9.38 5.13
CA TYR A 249 10.64 -9.33 3.96
C TYR A 249 12.08 -9.03 4.36
N LYS A 250 13.02 -9.80 3.84
CA LYS A 250 14.44 -9.76 4.20
C LYS A 250 15.30 -9.72 2.95
N GLN A 251 16.48 -9.13 3.09
CA GLN A 251 17.50 -9.13 2.06
C GLN A 251 17.73 -10.55 1.53
N SER A 252 17.59 -10.72 0.21
CA SER A 252 18.00 -11.93 -0.48
C SER A 252 19.49 -12.15 -0.25
N LYS A 253 19.84 -13.33 0.29
CA LYS A 253 21.23 -13.69 0.59
C LYS A 253 22.05 -13.91 -0.67
#